data_AF-A0AAP3GCL4-F1
#
_entry.id   AF-A0AAP3GCL4-F1
#
_cell.length_a   1.000
_cell.length_b   1.000
_cell.length_c   1.000
_cell.angle_alpha   90.00
_cell.angle_beta   90.00
_cell.angle_gamma   90.00
#
_symmetry.space_group_name_H-M   'P 1'
#
loop_
_entity.id
_entity.type
_entity.pdbx_description
1 polymer ?
#
loop_
_entity_poly.entity_id
_entity_poly.type
_entity_poly.pdbx_seq_one_letter_code
_entity_poly.pdbx_strand_id
1 'polypeptide(L)' 'MSLFIHWRMMITLALTTGLRRGELVALEWKHINLEAGTIEVKQSISSSVNGSAIIQNLKQINQKERLVSLIQSVIN' A
#
# COMPACT_ATOMS: atom_id res chain seq x y z
N MET A 1 -4.07 13.08 18.61
CA MET A 1 -4.05 11.64 18.93
C MET A 1 -4.02 10.76 17.67
N SER A 2 -4.82 11.01 16.63
CA SER A 2 -4.89 10.14 15.43
C SER A 2 -3.65 10.18 14.52
N LEU A 3 -2.94 11.31 14.43
CA LEU A 3 -1.79 11.41 13.51
C LEU A 3 -0.71 10.35 13.79
N PHE A 4 -0.44 10.07 15.07
CA PHE A 4 0.54 9.08 15.50
C PHE A 4 0.19 7.66 15.06
N ILE A 5 -1.10 7.28 15.05
CA ILE A 5 -1.49 5.91 14.68
C ILE A 5 -1.31 5.68 13.18
N HIS A 6 -1.62 6.67 12.34
CA HIS A 6 -1.46 6.56 10.89
C HIS A 6 0.00 6.38 10.50
N TRP A 7 0.91 7.18 11.07
CA TRP A 7 2.35 7.04 10.82
C TRP A 7 2.89 5.70 11.30
N ARG A 8 2.49 5.25 12.49
CA ARG A 8 2.90 3.93 12.99
C ARG A 8 2.45 2.82 12.05
N MET A 9 1.20 2.81 11.60
CA MET A 9 0.69 1.82 10.64
C MET A 9 1.43 1.87 9.31
N MET A 10 1.65 3.06 8.74
CA MET A 10 2.38 3.20 7.47
C MET A 10 3.82 2.69 7.59
N ILE A 11 4.52 3.00 8.68
CA ILE A 11 5.90 2.56 8.89
C ILE A 11 5.94 1.05 9.13
N THR A 12 5.05 0.51 9.98
CA THR A 12 4.97 -0.94 10.21
C THR A 12 4.73 -1.68 8.91
N LEU A 13 3.73 -1.27 8.11
CA LEU A 13 3.47 -1.89 6.82
C LEU A 13 4.68 -1.78 5.87
N ALA A 14 5.30 -0.60 5.76
CA ALA A 14 6.50 -0.41 4.94
C ALA A 14 7.61 -1.41 5.30
N LEU A 15 7.87 -1.58 6.60
CA LEU A 15 8.92 -2.46 7.11
C LEU A 15 8.60 -3.94 6.94
N THR A 16 7.34 -4.35 7.11
CA THR A 16 6.95 -5.76 7.06
C THR A 16 6.65 -6.27 5.65
N THR A 17 6.22 -5.40 4.74
CA THR A 17 5.78 -5.77 3.38
C THR A 17 6.70 -5.24 2.28
N GLY A 18 7.63 -4.33 2.59
CA GLY A 18 8.51 -3.70 1.60
C GLY A 18 7.76 -2.82 0.59
N LEU A 19 6.55 -2.36 0.91
CA LEU A 19 5.81 -1.42 0.08
C LEU A 19 6.49 -0.04 0.08
N ARG A 20 6.62 0.55 -1.10
CA ARG A 20 7.13 1.91 -1.27
C ARG A 20 6.04 2.90 -0.87
N ARG A 21 6.43 4.11 -0.48
CA ARG A 21 5.51 5.19 -0.07
C ARG A 21 4.32 5.38 -1.03
N GLY A 22 4.57 5.40 -2.34
CA GLY A 22 3.51 5.58 -3.34
C GLY A 22 2.51 4.42 -3.41
N GLU A 23 2.97 3.19 -3.14
CA GLU A 23 2.13 1.99 -3.10
C GLU A 23 1.31 1.94 -1.80
N LEU A 24 1.90 2.36 -0.67
CA LEU A 24 1.20 2.47 0.62
C LEU A 24 0.06 3.48 0.57
N VAL A 25 0.30 4.65 -0.03
CA VAL A 25 -0.72 5.71 -0.14
C VAL A 25 -1.78 5.36 -1.19
N ALA A 26 -1.45 4.52 -2.17
CA ALA A 26 -2.38 4.04 -3.20
C ALA A 26 -3.12 2.76 -2.80
N LEU A 27 -2.94 2.27 -1.57
CA LEU A 27 -3.58 1.05 -1.12
C LEU A 27 -5.10 1.25 -0.99
N GLU A 28 -5.87 0.32 -1.53
CA GLU A 28 -7.34 0.30 -1.43
C GLU A 28 -7.79 -1.06 -0.90
N TRP A 29 -8.90 -1.08 -0.16
CA TRP A 29 -9.44 -2.29 0.47
C TRP A 29 -9.63 -3.47 -0.49
N LYS A 30 -9.98 -3.23 -1.75
CA LYS A 30 -10.15 -4.27 -2.78
C LYS A 30 -8.86 -5.05 -3.09
N HIS A 31 -7.70 -4.53 -2.71
CA HIS A 31 -6.40 -5.16 -2.91
C HIS A 31 -5.89 -5.92 -1.67
N ILE A 32 -6.67 -5.96 -0.59
CA ILE A 32 -6.27 -6.56 0.68
C ILE A 32 -7.16 -7.77 0.93
N ASN A 33 -6.55 -8.94 1.09
CA ASN A 33 -7.22 -10.15 1.53
C ASN A 33 -6.74 -10.49 2.93
N LEU A 34 -7.52 -10.13 3.95
CA LEU A 34 -7.17 -10.36 5.35
C LEU A 34 -7.27 -11.84 5.74
N GLU A 35 -8.17 -12.61 5.12
CA GLU A 35 -8.31 -14.05 5.38
C GLU A 35 -7.09 -14.83 4.86
N ALA A 36 -6.64 -14.50 3.65
CA ALA A 36 -5.43 -15.08 3.08
C ALA A 36 -4.14 -14.43 3.63
N GLY A 37 -4.26 -13.30 4.33
CA GLY A 37 -3.12 -12.50 4.78
C GLY A 37 -2.26 -12.01 3.62
N THR A 38 -2.85 -11.43 2.57
CA THR A 38 -2.12 -10.97 1.38
C THR A 38 -2.54 -9.57 0.95
N ILE A 39 -1.60 -8.87 0.30
CA ILE A 39 -1.81 -7.58 -0.36
C ILE A 39 -1.38 -7.71 -1.83
N GLU A 40 -2.24 -7.27 -2.74
CA GLU A 40 -1.94 -7.13 -4.16
C GLU A 40 -1.46 -5.72 -4.49
N VAL A 41 -0.21 -5.60 -4.91
CA VAL A 41 0.39 -4.31 -5.29
C VAL A 41 0.14 -4.07 -6.78
N LYS A 42 -0.94 -3.33 -7.08
CA LYS A 42 -1.36 -3.04 -8.46
C LYS A 42 -1.27 -1.57 -8.86
N GLN A 43 -1.14 -0.67 -7.90
CA GLN A 43 -1.11 0.77 -8.14
C GLN A 43 -0.16 1.53 -7.21
N SER A 44 0.23 2.72 -7.63
CA SER A 44 1.10 3.63 -6.90
C SER A 44 0.70 5.08 -7.17
N ILE A 45 0.80 5.94 -6.15
CA ILE A 45 0.65 7.39 -6.27
C ILE A 45 2.04 8.01 -6.15
N SER A 46 2.53 8.59 -7.24
CA SER A 46 3.82 9.27 -7.31
C SER A 46 3.70 10.79 -7.25
N SER A 47 2.59 11.33 -7.75
CA SER A 47 2.32 12.77 -7.87
C SER A 47 0.86 13.09 -7.62
N SER A 48 0.61 14.34 -7.21
CA SER A 48 -0.72 14.93 -7.14
C SER A 48 -0.79 16.16 -8.04
N VAL A 49 -1.87 16.32 -8.79
CA VAL A 49 -2.13 17.53 -9.59
C VAL A 49 -3.37 18.21 -9.03
N ASN A 50 -3.26 19.50 -8.74
CA ASN A 50 -4.34 20.31 -8.14
C ASN A 50 -4.95 19.71 -6.85
N GLY A 51 -4.12 19.09 -6.01
CA GLY A 51 -4.56 18.45 -4.77
C GLY A 51 -5.20 17.07 -4.94
N SER A 52 -5.41 16.62 -6.18
CA SER A 52 -5.90 15.27 -6.49
C SER A 52 -4.74 14.32 -6.69
N ALA A 53 -4.75 13.20 -5.96
CA ALA A 53 -3.76 12.14 -6.13
C ALA A 53 -3.95 11.46 -7.50
N ILE A 54 -2.85 11.29 -8.24
CA ILE A 54 -2.88 10.56 -9.51
C ILE A 54 -2.51 9.11 -9.22
N ILE A 55 -3.50 8.23 -9.33
CA ILE A 55 -3.32 6.79 -9.19
C ILE A 55 -2.76 6.26 -10.52
N GLN A 56 -1.57 5.67 -10.47
CA GLN A 56 -0.94 5.03 -11.62
C GLN A 56 -0.96 3.53 -11.44
N ASN A 57 -1.50 2.81 -12.42
CA ASN A 57 -1.42 1.36 -12.43
C ASN A 57 0.02 0.92 -12.73
N LEU A 58 0.54 -0.07 -12.00
CA LEU A 58 1.92 -0.53 -12.16
C LEU A 58 2.19 -1.02 -13.59
N LYS A 59 1.21 -1.66 -14.25
CA LYS A 59 1.33 -2.08 -15.65
C LYS A 59 1.55 -0.90 -16.60
N GLN A 60 0.84 0.21 -16.37
CA GLN A 60 0.93 1.40 -17.21
C GLN A 60 2.30 2.08 -17.11
N ILE A 61 2.96 1.97 -15.97
CA ILE A 61 4.30 2.54 -15.72
C ILE A 61 5.44 1.50 -15.84
N ASN A 62 5.19 0.38 -16.51
CA ASN A 62 6.14 -0.73 -16.73
C ASN A 62 6.75 -1.31 -15.43
N GLN A 63 6.01 -1.24 -14.32
CA GLN A 63 6.38 -1.89 -13.06
C GLN A 63 5.63 -3.21 -12.90
N LYS A 64 6.26 -4.16 -12.19
CA LYS A 64 5.67 -5.48 -11.96
C LYS A 64 4.66 -5.42 -10.81
N GLU A 65 3.43 -5.85 -11.09
CA GLU A 65 2.48 -6.22 -10.05
C GLU A 65 3.08 -7.35 -9.20
N ARG A 66 2.82 -7.33 -7.90
CA ARG A 66 3.30 -8.36 -6.98
C ARG A 66 2.28 -8.63 -5.90
N LEU A 67 2.27 -9.86 -5.41
CA LEU A 67 1.50 -10.27 -4.24
C LEU A 67 2.47 -10.36 -3.06
N VAL A 68 2.12 -9.69 -1.96
CA VAL A 68 2.93 -9.64 -0.74
C VAL A 68 2.15 -10.27 0.41
N SER A 69 2.79 -11.15 1.16
CA SER A 69 2.20 -11.73 2.37
C SER A 69 2.24 -10.75 3.53
N LEU A 70 1.16 -10.69 4.28
CA LEU A 70 1.06 -9.99 5.56
C LEU A 70 1.62 -10.87 6.67
N ILE A 71 2.33 -10.24 7.60
CA ILE A 71 2.78 -10.90 8.83
C ILE A 71 1.59 -11.02 9.78
N GLN A 72 1.50 -12.14 10.49
CA GLN A 72 0.41 -12.44 11.44
C GLN A 72 0.17 -11.33 12.47
N SER A 73 1.22 -10.64 12.92
CA SER A 73 1.14 -9.51 13.87
C SER A 73 0.48 -8.23 13.31
N VAL A 74 0.19 -8.18 12.01
CA VAL A 74 -0.52 -7.07 11.35
C VAL A 74 -2.02 -7.37 11.26
N ILE A 75 -2.38 -8.65 11.26
CA ILE A 75 -3.76 -9.13 11.13
C ILE A 75 -4.44 -9.26 12.50
N ASN A 76 -3.64 -9.55 13.55
CA ASN A 76 -4.09 -9.93 14.89
C ASN A 76 -3.76 -8.88 15.95
#